data_AF-Q9D236-F1
#
_entry.id   AF-Q9D236-F1
#
_cell.length_a   1.000
_cell.length_b   1.000
_cell.length_c   1.000
_cell.angle_alpha   90.00
_cell.angle_beta   90.00
_cell.angle_gamma   90.00
#
_symmetry.space_group_name_H-M   'P 1'
#
loop_
_entity.id
_entity.type
_entity.pdbx_description
1 polymer ?
#
loop_
_entity_poly.entity_id
_entity_poly.type
_entity_poly.pdbx_seq_one_letter_code
_entity_poly.pdbx_strand_id
1 'polypeptide(L)'
;MQARALLPATLAILATLAVLALAREPPAAPCPARCDVSRCPSPRCPGGYVPDLCNCCLVCAASEGEPCGRPLDSPCGDSLECVRGVCRCRWTHTVCGTDGHTYADVCALQAASRRALQVSGTPVRQLQKGACPSGLHQLTSPRYKFNFIADVVEKIAPAVVHIELFLRHPLFGRNVPLSSGSGFIMSEAGLIVTNAHVVSSSSTASGRQQLKVQLQNGDAYEATIQDIDKKSDIATIVIHPKKKLPVLLLGHSADLRPGEFVVAIGSPFALQNTVTTGIVSTAQRDGKELGLRDSDMDYIQTDAIINYGNSGGPLVNLDGEVIGINTLKVAAGISFAIPSDRITRFLSEFQNKHVKDWKKRFIGIRMRTITPSLVEELKAANPDFPAVSSGIYVQEVVPNSPSQRGGIQDGDIIVKVNGRPLADSSELQEAVLNESSLLLEVRRGNDDLLFSIIPEVVM
;
A
#
# COMPACT_ATOMS: atom_id res chain seq x y z
N MET A 1 -32.90 -80.37 75.86
CA MET A 1 -33.70 -79.30 75.20
C MET A 1 -32.72 -78.35 74.54
N GLN A 2 -32.80 -78.20 73.21
CA GLN A 2 -31.94 -77.30 72.44
C GLN A 2 -32.47 -75.87 72.57
N ALA A 3 -31.60 -74.92 72.91
CA ALA A 3 -31.84 -73.50 72.71
C ALA A 3 -30.59 -72.89 72.09
N ARG A 4 -30.51 -72.93 70.76
CA ARG A 4 -29.69 -72.01 69.97
C ARG A 4 -30.52 -70.75 69.79
N ALA A 5 -30.10 -69.64 70.38
CA ALA A 5 -30.63 -68.32 70.07
C ALA A 5 -29.45 -67.42 69.68
N LEU A 6 -29.47 -66.99 68.42
CA LEU A 6 -28.54 -66.07 67.80
C LEU A 6 -28.65 -64.70 68.45
N LEU A 7 -27.53 -64.10 68.87
CA LEU A 7 -27.38 -62.64 69.02
C LEU A 7 -25.87 -62.27 69.11
N PRO A 8 -25.23 -61.89 67.99
CA PRO A 8 -24.07 -60.99 68.06
C PRO A 8 -24.23 -59.73 67.18
N ALA A 9 -25.45 -59.34 66.81
CA ALA A 9 -25.68 -58.14 65.98
C ALA A 9 -25.95 -56.85 66.78
N THR A 10 -26.36 -56.92 68.04
CA THR A 10 -26.72 -55.73 68.83
C THR A 10 -25.51 -54.98 69.41
N LEU A 11 -24.40 -55.66 69.71
CA LEU A 11 -23.21 -55.00 70.24
C LEU A 11 -22.49 -54.13 69.19
N ALA A 12 -22.57 -54.46 67.90
CA ALA A 12 -21.95 -53.65 66.84
C ALA A 12 -22.70 -52.33 66.58
N ILE A 13 -24.02 -52.30 66.80
CA ILE A 13 -24.85 -51.10 66.56
C ILE A 13 -24.73 -50.10 67.73
N LEU A 14 -24.54 -50.59 68.97
CA LEU A 14 -24.32 -49.71 70.13
C LEU A 14 -22.93 -49.07 70.14
N ALA A 15 -21.90 -49.76 69.62
CA ALA A 15 -20.56 -49.18 69.51
C ALA A 15 -20.48 -48.05 68.46
N THR A 16 -21.21 -48.13 67.35
CA THR A 16 -21.25 -47.07 66.34
C THR A 16 -22.06 -45.85 66.80
N LEU A 17 -23.13 -46.04 67.58
CA LEU A 17 -23.89 -44.94 68.17
C LEU A 17 -23.10 -44.20 69.28
N ALA A 18 -22.27 -44.90 70.05
CA ALA A 18 -21.43 -44.28 71.08
C ALA A 18 -20.28 -43.43 70.48
N VAL A 19 -19.71 -43.86 69.35
CA VAL A 19 -18.69 -43.06 68.64
C VAL A 19 -19.31 -41.83 67.96
N LEU A 20 -20.56 -41.90 67.50
CA LEU A 20 -21.28 -40.73 66.97
C LEU A 20 -21.73 -39.75 68.06
N ALA A 21 -21.94 -40.19 69.30
CA ALA A 21 -22.34 -39.30 70.41
C ALA A 21 -21.17 -38.49 71.01
N LEU A 22 -19.92 -38.94 70.84
CA LEU A 22 -18.71 -38.26 71.35
C LEU A 22 -18.14 -37.21 70.40
N ALA A 23 -18.72 -37.04 69.21
CA ALA A 23 -18.34 -35.99 68.25
C ALA A 23 -19.22 -34.72 68.37
N ARG A 24 -19.88 -34.50 69.51
CA ARG A 24 -20.45 -33.18 69.83
C ARG A 24 -19.31 -32.26 70.24
N GLU A 25 -18.82 -31.47 69.29
CA GLU A 25 -17.92 -30.35 69.57
C GLU A 25 -18.50 -29.47 70.69
N PRO A 26 -17.68 -29.02 71.65
CA PRO A 26 -18.14 -28.15 72.72
C PRO A 26 -18.74 -26.86 72.13
N PRO A 27 -19.82 -26.30 72.71
CA PRO A 27 -20.39 -25.05 72.23
C PRO A 27 -19.33 -23.96 72.22
N ALA A 28 -19.24 -23.23 71.11
CA ALA A 28 -18.31 -22.11 70.95
C ALA A 28 -18.40 -21.18 72.16
N ALA A 29 -17.24 -20.83 72.75
CA ALA A 29 -17.19 -19.92 73.87
C ALA A 29 -17.87 -18.58 73.50
N PRO A 30 -18.69 -17.99 74.39
CA PRO A 30 -19.32 -16.71 74.11
C PRO A 30 -18.26 -15.62 73.87
N CYS A 31 -18.56 -14.70 72.96
CA CYS A 31 -17.66 -13.58 72.64
C CYS A 31 -17.35 -12.74 73.90
N PRO A 32 -16.09 -12.32 74.11
CA PRO A 32 -15.74 -11.48 75.23
C PRO A 32 -16.41 -10.10 75.11
N ALA A 33 -16.81 -9.50 76.24
CA ALA A 33 -17.48 -8.19 76.26
C ALA A 33 -16.60 -7.04 75.73
N ARG A 34 -15.27 -7.19 75.80
CA ARG A 34 -14.30 -6.28 75.17
C ARG A 34 -13.32 -7.11 74.34
N CYS A 35 -13.16 -6.71 73.09
CA CYS A 35 -12.16 -7.28 72.20
C CYS A 35 -10.76 -6.71 72.52
N ASP A 36 -9.79 -7.59 72.76
CA ASP A 36 -8.38 -7.25 72.83
C ASP A 36 -7.70 -7.58 71.49
N VAL A 37 -7.74 -6.62 70.57
CA VAL A 37 -7.16 -6.74 69.22
C VAL A 37 -5.65 -7.04 69.23
N SER A 38 -4.94 -6.74 70.32
CA SER A 38 -3.49 -7.00 70.42
C SER A 38 -3.14 -8.48 70.42
N ARG A 39 -4.11 -9.35 70.78
CA ARG A 39 -3.96 -10.81 70.80
C ARG A 39 -4.40 -11.47 69.49
N CYS A 40 -4.87 -10.70 68.51
CA CYS A 40 -5.33 -11.26 67.27
C CYS A 40 -4.15 -11.89 66.50
N PRO A 41 -4.34 -13.09 65.92
CA PRO A 41 -3.36 -13.65 65.02
C PRO A 41 -3.21 -12.73 63.79
N SER A 42 -2.02 -12.67 63.21
CA SER A 42 -1.73 -11.97 61.95
C SER A 42 -1.46 -12.97 60.81
N PRO A 43 -2.45 -13.79 60.43
CA PRO A 43 -2.27 -14.78 59.37
C PRO A 43 -2.05 -14.09 58.02
N ARG A 44 -1.30 -14.73 57.11
CA ARG A 44 -1.27 -14.31 55.71
C ARG A 44 -2.44 -14.97 54.99
N CYS A 45 -3.41 -14.17 54.58
CA CYS A 45 -4.63 -14.67 53.93
C CYS A 45 -4.68 -14.27 52.45
N PRO A 46 -4.26 -15.14 51.50
CA PRO A 46 -4.35 -14.86 50.07
C PRO A 46 -5.79 -14.60 49.59
N GLY A 47 -6.78 -15.19 50.27
CA GLY A 47 -8.21 -15.02 50.01
C GLY A 47 -8.77 -13.67 50.44
N GLY A 48 -8.04 -12.88 51.23
CA GLY A 48 -8.56 -11.69 51.91
C GLY A 48 -8.85 -11.93 53.39
N TYR A 49 -9.26 -10.88 54.07
CA TYR A 49 -9.56 -10.90 55.50
C TYR A 49 -11.04 -10.63 55.73
N VAL A 50 -11.64 -11.36 56.65
CA VAL A 50 -13.01 -11.14 57.14
C VAL A 50 -12.97 -11.06 58.66
N PRO A 51 -13.90 -10.32 59.29
CA PRO A 51 -14.03 -10.38 60.73
C PRO A 51 -14.41 -11.80 61.18
N ASP A 52 -13.88 -12.21 62.33
CA ASP A 52 -14.34 -13.42 63.02
C ASP A 52 -15.82 -13.30 63.48
N LEU A 53 -16.37 -14.38 64.03
CA LEU A 53 -17.76 -14.40 64.54
C LEU A 53 -18.04 -13.36 65.63
N CYS A 54 -17.00 -12.90 66.34
CA CYS A 54 -17.11 -11.91 67.40
C CYS A 54 -16.85 -10.48 66.91
N ASN A 55 -16.62 -10.27 65.62
CA ASN A 55 -16.15 -9.01 65.03
C ASN A 55 -14.93 -8.42 65.76
N CYS A 56 -14.05 -9.28 66.28
CA CYS A 56 -12.89 -8.88 67.06
C CYS A 56 -11.60 -8.92 66.23
N CYS A 57 -11.27 -10.09 65.67
CA CYS A 57 -10.06 -10.30 64.88
C CYS A 57 -10.36 -10.44 63.38
N LEU A 58 -9.38 -10.08 62.56
CA LEU A 58 -9.39 -10.41 61.13
C LEU A 58 -8.83 -11.81 60.93
N VAL A 59 -9.64 -12.69 60.35
CA VAL A 59 -9.27 -14.06 59.99
C VAL A 59 -9.27 -14.24 58.48
N CYS A 60 -8.72 -15.36 58.00
CA CYS A 60 -8.74 -15.65 56.58
C CYS A 60 -10.17 -15.89 56.10
N ALA A 61 -10.55 -15.20 55.04
CA ALA A 61 -11.82 -15.46 54.38
C ALA A 61 -11.81 -16.83 53.69
N ALA A 62 -12.95 -17.50 53.71
CA ALA A 62 -13.14 -18.73 52.95
C ALA A 62 -13.02 -18.43 51.46
N SER A 63 -12.15 -19.20 50.80
CA SER A 63 -11.89 -19.12 49.36
C SER A 63 -12.99 -19.83 48.57
N GLU A 64 -13.02 -19.61 47.26
CA GLU A 64 -13.97 -20.30 46.39
C GLU A 64 -13.84 -21.82 46.49
N GLY A 65 -14.98 -22.51 46.65
CA GLY A 65 -15.04 -23.96 46.86
C GLY A 65 -14.94 -24.41 48.32
N GLU A 66 -14.60 -23.52 49.25
CA GLU A 66 -14.56 -23.85 50.68
C GLU A 66 -15.95 -23.84 51.32
N PRO A 67 -16.16 -24.63 52.39
CA PRO A 67 -17.43 -24.69 53.09
C PRO A 67 -17.77 -23.35 53.76
N CYS A 68 -19.06 -23.02 53.80
CA CYS A 68 -19.56 -21.82 54.43
C CYS A 68 -20.96 -22.03 55.03
N GLY A 69 -21.35 -21.12 55.93
CA GLY A 69 -22.70 -21.07 56.49
C GLY A 69 -22.92 -21.89 57.76
N ARG A 70 -21.96 -22.71 58.20
CA ARG A 70 -21.98 -23.28 59.55
C ARG A 70 -21.38 -22.30 60.56
N PRO A 71 -21.73 -22.39 61.85
CA PRO A 71 -21.20 -21.49 62.89
C PRO A 71 -19.67 -21.50 63.03
N LEU A 72 -19.00 -22.56 62.60
CA LEU A 72 -17.54 -22.69 62.66
C LEU A 72 -16.85 -22.29 61.34
N ASP A 73 -17.61 -22.13 60.26
CA ASP A 73 -17.07 -21.81 58.95
C ASP A 73 -16.73 -20.32 58.88
N SER A 74 -15.60 -19.98 58.24
CA SER A 74 -15.26 -18.59 57.98
C SER A 74 -16.19 -18.00 56.91
N PRO A 75 -16.55 -16.71 57.00
CA PRO A 75 -17.28 -16.02 55.95
C PRO A 75 -16.53 -16.09 54.62
N CYS A 76 -17.29 -16.16 53.52
CA CYS A 76 -16.71 -16.07 52.18
C CYS A 76 -16.05 -14.72 51.96
N GLY A 77 -14.94 -14.71 51.21
CA GLY A 77 -14.22 -13.47 50.88
C GLY A 77 -14.99 -12.55 49.93
N ASP A 78 -14.36 -11.41 49.61
CA ASP A 78 -14.94 -10.41 48.72
C ASP A 78 -15.37 -11.02 47.37
N SER A 79 -16.54 -10.61 46.88
CA SER A 79 -17.17 -11.08 45.63
C SER A 79 -17.64 -12.55 45.63
N LEU A 80 -17.46 -13.29 46.73
CA LEU A 80 -17.97 -14.64 46.91
C LEU A 80 -19.30 -14.63 47.69
N GLU A 81 -20.21 -15.50 47.31
CA GLU A 81 -21.50 -15.72 47.99
C GLU A 81 -21.57 -17.16 48.52
N CYS A 82 -22.11 -17.34 49.72
CA CYS A 82 -22.32 -18.66 50.29
C CYS A 82 -23.57 -19.31 49.67
N VAL A 83 -23.36 -20.24 48.74
CA VAL A 83 -24.45 -20.90 48.01
C VAL A 83 -24.41 -22.40 48.28
N ARG A 84 -25.49 -22.93 48.89
CA ARG A 84 -25.60 -24.34 49.28
C ARG A 84 -24.44 -24.83 50.15
N GLY A 85 -23.96 -23.96 51.05
CA GLY A 85 -22.90 -24.27 52.01
C GLY A 85 -21.49 -24.26 51.42
N VAL A 86 -21.29 -23.68 50.23
CA VAL A 86 -19.98 -23.52 49.60
C VAL A 86 -19.84 -22.11 49.04
N CYS A 87 -18.68 -21.47 49.24
CA CYS A 87 -18.38 -20.16 48.67
C CYS A 87 -18.26 -20.25 47.14
N ARG A 88 -19.04 -19.43 46.42
CA ARG A 88 -19.02 -19.37 44.95
C ARG A 88 -18.91 -17.94 44.47
N CYS A 89 -18.19 -17.74 43.36
CA CYS A 89 -18.11 -16.42 42.75
C CYS A 89 -19.49 -15.96 42.25
N ARG A 90 -19.80 -14.68 42.52
CA ARG A 90 -21.00 -14.03 42.01
C ARG A 90 -21.02 -13.94 40.48
N TRP A 91 -19.85 -13.91 39.83
CA TRP A 91 -19.72 -13.77 38.37
C TRP A 91 -18.92 -14.90 37.75
N THR A 92 -19.59 -15.87 37.13
CA THR A 92 -19.00 -17.11 36.62
C THR A 92 -18.43 -17.04 35.20
N HIS A 93 -18.07 -15.85 34.71
CA HIS A 93 -17.56 -15.69 33.34
C HIS A 93 -16.03 -15.63 33.34
N THR A 94 -15.40 -16.31 32.38
CA THR A 94 -13.93 -16.29 32.21
C THR A 94 -13.42 -14.87 32.01
N VAL A 95 -12.23 -14.58 32.53
CA VAL A 95 -11.55 -13.28 32.39
C VAL A 95 -10.07 -13.44 32.08
N CYS A 96 -9.51 -12.50 31.33
CA CYS A 96 -8.09 -12.48 31.00
C CYS A 96 -7.36 -11.55 31.97
N GLY A 97 -6.28 -12.04 32.59
CA GLY A 97 -5.40 -11.24 33.40
C GLY A 97 -4.35 -10.48 32.60
N THR A 98 -3.81 -9.41 33.18
CA THR A 98 -2.65 -8.67 32.64
C THR A 98 -1.37 -9.50 32.57
N ASP A 99 -1.35 -10.66 33.22
CA ASP A 99 -0.28 -11.68 33.15
C ASP A 99 -0.42 -12.60 31.93
N GLY A 100 -1.47 -12.44 31.11
CA GLY A 100 -1.73 -13.30 29.95
C GLY A 100 -2.40 -14.62 30.30
N HIS A 101 -2.76 -14.86 31.56
CA HIS A 101 -3.46 -16.07 31.99
C HIS A 101 -4.99 -15.89 31.95
N THR A 102 -5.68 -16.94 31.51
CA THR A 102 -7.14 -17.00 31.57
C THR A 102 -7.58 -17.55 32.92
N TYR A 103 -8.44 -16.81 33.61
CA TYR A 103 -9.06 -17.19 34.87
C TYR A 103 -10.51 -17.63 34.63
N ALA A 104 -10.99 -18.58 35.44
CA ALA A 104 -12.35 -19.13 35.33
C ALA A 104 -13.43 -18.07 35.58
N ASP A 105 -13.15 -17.13 36.48
CA ASP A 105 -14.03 -16.06 36.89
C ASP A 105 -13.23 -14.88 37.49
N VAL A 106 -13.96 -13.80 37.82
CA VAL A 106 -13.40 -12.60 38.44
C VAL A 106 -12.81 -12.89 39.82
N CYS A 107 -13.36 -13.84 40.58
CA CYS A 107 -12.91 -14.15 41.93
C CYS A 107 -11.57 -14.89 41.91
N ALA A 108 -11.38 -15.82 40.97
CA ALA A 108 -10.11 -16.47 40.69
C ALA A 108 -9.02 -15.47 40.29
N LEU A 109 -9.35 -14.48 39.44
CA LEU A 109 -8.43 -13.40 39.07
C LEU A 109 -8.07 -12.54 40.29
N GLN A 110 -9.04 -12.16 41.12
CA GLN A 110 -8.78 -11.38 42.33
C GLN A 110 -7.90 -12.15 43.34
N ALA A 111 -8.12 -13.46 43.49
CA ALA A 111 -7.29 -14.32 44.32
C ALA A 111 -5.85 -14.38 43.78
N ALA A 112 -5.67 -14.52 42.47
CA ALA A 112 -4.36 -14.47 41.83
C ALA A 112 -3.69 -13.09 41.96
N SER A 113 -4.47 -12.01 41.85
CA SER A 113 -4.01 -10.63 42.04
C SER A 113 -3.44 -10.41 43.45
N ARG A 114 -4.14 -10.89 44.48
CA ARG A 114 -3.68 -10.84 45.88
C ARG A 114 -2.42 -11.67 46.10
N ARG A 115 -2.32 -12.86 45.49
CA ARG A 115 -1.09 -13.68 45.53
C ARG A 115 0.07 -12.98 44.83
N ALA A 116 -0.16 -12.39 43.66
CA ALA A 116 0.86 -11.66 42.92
C ALA A 116 1.38 -10.44 43.68
N LEU A 117 0.50 -9.69 44.36
CA LEU A 117 0.93 -8.60 45.26
C LEU A 117 1.87 -9.07 46.38
N GLN A 118 1.70 -10.29 46.90
CA GLN A 118 2.57 -10.83 47.95
C GLN A 118 3.92 -11.34 47.41
N VAL A 119 3.96 -11.81 46.16
CA VAL A 119 5.16 -12.41 45.56
C VAL A 119 5.98 -11.39 44.77
N SER A 120 5.35 -10.61 43.89
CA SER A 120 6.01 -9.69 42.96
C SER A 120 5.69 -8.21 43.20
N GLY A 121 4.73 -7.89 44.09
CA GLY A 121 4.27 -6.52 44.32
C GLY A 121 3.41 -5.94 43.19
N THR A 122 3.17 -6.68 42.11
CA THR A 122 2.36 -6.23 40.97
C THR A 122 1.04 -7.00 40.93
N PRO A 123 -0.13 -6.35 41.04
CA PRO A 123 -1.42 -7.02 40.99
C PRO A 123 -1.75 -7.46 39.57
N VAL A 124 -2.30 -8.67 39.43
CA VAL A 124 -2.96 -9.10 38.18
C VAL A 124 -4.28 -8.34 38.06
N ARG A 125 -4.47 -7.57 36.99
CA ARG A 125 -5.73 -6.86 36.73
C ARG A 125 -6.47 -7.55 35.60
N GLN A 126 -7.78 -7.37 35.56
CA GLN A 126 -8.58 -7.82 34.43
C GLN A 126 -8.24 -6.97 33.20
N LEU A 127 -7.71 -7.60 32.15
CA LEU A 127 -7.43 -6.98 30.86
C LEU A 127 -8.70 -6.92 30.00
N GLN A 128 -9.43 -8.03 29.94
CA GLN A 128 -10.69 -8.15 29.19
C GLN A 128 -11.61 -9.22 29.77
N LYS A 129 -12.89 -9.18 29.38
CA LYS A 129 -13.85 -10.26 29.59
C LYS A 129 -13.59 -11.37 28.58
N GLY A 130 -13.62 -12.63 29.00
CA GLY A 130 -13.29 -13.80 28.18
C GLY A 130 -11.86 -14.31 28.40
N ALA A 131 -11.49 -15.38 27.69
CA ALA A 131 -10.14 -15.91 27.71
C ALA A 131 -9.09 -14.91 27.18
N CYS A 132 -7.85 -15.06 27.63
CA CYS A 132 -6.73 -14.39 26.98
C CYS A 132 -6.59 -14.90 25.55
N PRO A 133 -6.23 -14.02 24.60
CA PRO A 133 -6.08 -14.43 23.21
C PRO A 133 -4.91 -15.41 23.07
N SER A 134 -5.21 -16.70 22.98
CA SER A 134 -4.33 -17.68 22.35
C SER A 134 -4.17 -17.25 20.88
N GLY A 135 -2.97 -17.29 20.29
CA GLY A 135 -2.70 -16.74 18.95
C GLY A 135 -3.71 -17.12 17.82
N LEU A 136 -4.48 -18.20 17.97
CA LEU A 136 -5.60 -18.56 17.08
C LEU A 136 -6.82 -17.62 17.14
N HIS A 137 -7.11 -16.95 18.26
CA HIS A 137 -8.22 -16.00 18.38
C HIS A 137 -8.00 -14.72 17.55
N GLN A 138 -6.76 -14.47 17.12
CA GLN A 138 -6.44 -13.31 16.31
C GLN A 138 -7.10 -13.40 14.92
N LEU A 139 -7.20 -14.61 14.33
CA LEU A 139 -7.80 -14.85 13.02
C LEU A 139 -9.33 -14.78 13.02
N THR A 140 -9.99 -15.12 14.14
CA THR A 140 -11.46 -15.03 14.29
C THR A 140 -11.92 -13.69 14.81
N SER A 141 -10.99 -12.82 15.25
CA SER A 141 -11.34 -11.49 15.71
C SER A 141 -12.03 -10.70 14.60
N PRO A 142 -13.12 -9.98 14.89
CA PRO A 142 -13.72 -9.06 13.94
C PRO A 142 -12.70 -8.08 13.34
N ARG A 143 -11.67 -7.72 14.10
CA ARG A 143 -10.55 -6.89 13.65
C ARG A 143 -9.82 -7.52 12.45
N TYR A 144 -9.42 -8.78 12.54
CA TYR A 144 -8.75 -9.46 11.43
C TYR A 144 -9.72 -9.80 10.29
N LYS A 145 -10.96 -10.18 10.63
CA LYS A 145 -11.95 -10.58 9.63
C LYS A 145 -12.49 -9.43 8.78
N PHE A 146 -12.64 -8.24 9.35
CA PHE A 146 -13.33 -7.11 8.70
C PHE A 146 -12.42 -5.94 8.34
N ASN A 147 -11.16 -5.90 8.80
CA ASN A 147 -10.20 -4.86 8.40
C ASN A 147 -9.42 -5.25 7.12
N PHE A 148 -10.07 -5.88 6.14
CA PHE A 148 -9.42 -6.28 4.88
C PHE A 148 -8.79 -5.08 4.13
N ILE A 149 -9.34 -3.87 4.30
CA ILE A 149 -8.74 -2.63 3.77
C ILE A 149 -7.35 -2.37 4.38
N ALA A 150 -7.16 -2.67 5.67
CA ALA A 150 -5.87 -2.50 6.33
C ALA A 150 -4.82 -3.44 5.74
N ASP A 151 -5.20 -4.68 5.42
CA ASP A 151 -4.32 -5.66 4.78
C ASP A 151 -3.87 -5.19 3.38
N VAL A 152 -4.80 -4.62 2.61
CA VAL A 152 -4.49 -4.01 1.31
C VAL A 152 -3.53 -2.84 1.47
N VAL A 153 -3.77 -1.96 2.44
CA VAL A 153 -2.91 -0.80 2.72
C VAL A 153 -1.50 -1.25 3.15
N GLU A 154 -1.39 -2.24 4.02
CA GLU A 154 -0.11 -2.78 4.47
C GLU A 154 0.72 -3.34 3.30
N LYS A 155 0.04 -4.01 2.35
CA LYS A 155 0.67 -4.54 1.13
C LYS A 155 1.16 -3.43 0.19
N ILE A 156 0.36 -2.39 -0.05
CA ILE A 156 0.66 -1.39 -1.09
C ILE A 156 1.45 -0.17 -0.61
N ALA A 157 1.33 0.21 0.67
CA ALA A 157 1.88 1.46 1.19
C ALA A 157 3.39 1.63 0.99
N PRO A 158 4.23 0.57 1.07
CA PRO A 158 5.68 0.69 0.83
C PRO A 158 6.06 1.16 -0.57
N ALA A 159 5.19 0.94 -1.57
CA ALA A 159 5.43 1.31 -2.96
C ALA A 159 4.90 2.70 -3.34
N VAL A 160 4.24 3.40 -2.39
CA VAL A 160 3.73 4.77 -2.58
C VAL A 160 4.80 5.77 -2.16
N VAL A 161 5.01 6.80 -2.97
CA VAL A 161 6.05 7.80 -2.76
C VAL A 161 5.48 9.21 -2.70
N HIS A 162 6.17 10.08 -1.96
CA HIS A 162 5.95 11.51 -1.98
C HIS A 162 6.82 12.14 -3.08
N ILE A 163 6.22 13.01 -3.90
CA ILE A 163 6.90 13.70 -5.01
C ILE A 163 6.80 15.20 -4.78
N GLU A 164 7.94 15.87 -4.84
CA GLU A 164 8.02 17.32 -4.66
C GLU A 164 8.88 17.95 -5.74
N LEU A 165 8.31 18.93 -6.45
CA LEU A 165 8.98 19.72 -7.47
C LEU A 165 9.48 21.02 -6.85
N PHE A 166 10.78 21.27 -6.95
CA PHE A 166 11.43 22.48 -6.47
C PHE A 166 11.90 23.37 -7.62
N LEU A 167 11.77 24.68 -7.44
CA LEU A 167 12.50 25.68 -8.22
C LEU A 167 13.72 26.14 -7.45
N ARG A 168 14.91 25.96 -8.02
CA ARG A 168 16.15 26.51 -7.47
C ARG A 168 16.47 27.83 -8.15
N HIS A 169 16.37 28.93 -7.39
CA HIS A 169 16.72 30.25 -7.90
C HIS A 169 18.24 30.39 -8.07
N PRO A 170 18.75 30.89 -9.21
CA PRO A 170 20.19 30.94 -9.49
C PRO A 170 20.96 31.85 -8.51
N LEU A 171 20.35 32.97 -8.08
CA LEU A 171 21.04 33.98 -7.25
C LEU A 171 21.03 33.71 -5.74
N PHE A 172 20.00 33.04 -5.20
CA PHE A 172 19.82 32.89 -3.75
C PHE A 172 20.02 31.46 -3.25
N GLY A 173 20.14 30.46 -4.14
CA GLY A 173 20.30 29.05 -3.78
C GLY A 173 19.13 28.44 -2.99
N ARG A 174 18.06 29.20 -2.74
CA ARG A 174 16.86 28.76 -2.03
C ARG A 174 16.01 27.88 -2.94
N ASN A 175 15.59 26.73 -2.41
CA ASN A 175 14.59 25.88 -3.05
C ASN A 175 13.20 26.37 -2.65
N VAL A 176 12.38 26.68 -3.63
CA VAL A 176 10.96 27.00 -3.44
C VAL A 176 10.14 25.82 -3.94
N PRO A 177 9.28 25.21 -3.11
CA PRO A 177 8.38 24.15 -3.58
C PRO A 177 7.38 24.74 -4.57
N LEU A 178 7.26 24.11 -5.74
CA LEU A 178 6.33 24.49 -6.81
C LEU A 178 5.09 23.59 -6.84
N SER A 179 5.29 22.29 -6.63
CA SER A 179 4.24 21.28 -6.68
C SER A 179 4.58 20.14 -5.74
N SER A 180 3.56 19.50 -5.19
CA SER A 180 3.66 18.39 -4.27
C SER A 180 2.53 17.42 -4.56
N GLY A 181 2.84 16.13 -4.56
CA GLY A 181 1.87 15.07 -4.82
C GLY A 181 2.43 13.71 -4.47
N SER A 182 1.77 12.69 -4.99
CA SER A 182 2.13 11.29 -4.78
C SER A 182 2.53 10.62 -6.09
N GLY A 183 3.18 9.47 -5.97
CA GLY A 183 3.37 8.53 -7.06
C GLY A 183 3.43 7.11 -6.53
N PHE A 184 3.57 6.15 -7.43
CA PHE A 184 3.81 4.76 -7.05
C PHE A 184 4.85 4.10 -7.94
N ILE A 185 5.61 3.20 -7.33
CA ILE A 185 6.72 2.51 -7.96
C ILE A 185 6.17 1.31 -8.75
N MET A 186 6.52 1.22 -10.03
CA MET A 186 6.12 0.12 -10.93
C MET A 186 7.27 -0.83 -11.30
N SER A 187 8.51 -0.47 -10.99
CA SER A 187 9.68 -1.31 -11.27
C SER A 187 10.66 -1.28 -10.10
N GLU A 188 11.26 -2.45 -9.81
CA GLU A 188 12.31 -2.58 -8.80
C GLU A 188 13.51 -1.65 -9.09
N ALA A 189 13.67 -1.24 -10.36
CA ALA A 189 14.71 -0.33 -10.82
C ALA A 189 14.43 1.15 -10.54
N GLY A 190 13.24 1.51 -10.02
CA GLY A 190 12.91 2.90 -9.67
C GLY A 190 12.04 3.66 -10.68
N LEU A 191 11.30 2.96 -11.54
CA LEU A 191 10.27 3.58 -12.38
C LEU A 191 9.04 3.93 -11.52
N ILE A 192 8.61 5.18 -11.57
CA ILE A 192 7.48 5.72 -10.82
C ILE A 192 6.48 6.35 -11.79
N VAL A 193 5.20 6.10 -11.55
CA VAL A 193 4.09 6.74 -12.25
C VAL A 193 3.40 7.75 -11.35
N THR A 194 3.01 8.88 -11.92
CA THR A 194 2.31 9.98 -11.25
C THR A 194 1.52 10.82 -12.27
N ASN A 195 0.90 11.91 -11.82
CA ASN A 195 0.26 12.87 -12.71
C ASN A 195 1.26 13.83 -13.35
N ALA A 196 0.96 14.28 -14.56
CA ALA A 196 1.77 15.27 -15.28
C ALA A 196 1.79 16.62 -14.53
N HIS A 197 0.68 17.04 -13.92
CA HIS A 197 0.62 18.29 -13.16
C HIS A 197 1.42 18.26 -11.84
N VAL A 198 1.76 17.08 -11.30
CA VAL A 198 2.61 16.94 -10.11
C VAL A 198 4.07 17.26 -10.44
N VAL A 199 4.53 16.82 -11.61
CA VAL A 199 5.94 16.92 -12.02
C VAL A 199 6.24 18.07 -12.97
N SER A 200 5.20 18.72 -13.53
CA SER A 200 5.35 19.86 -14.43
C SER A 200 4.65 21.10 -13.89
N SER A 201 5.32 22.25 -14.01
CA SER A 201 4.79 23.56 -13.64
C SER A 201 4.69 24.47 -14.86
N SER A 202 3.65 25.29 -14.92
CA SER A 202 3.48 26.36 -15.91
C SER A 202 4.26 27.63 -15.58
N SER A 203 5.03 27.64 -14.48
CA SER A 203 5.78 28.83 -14.06
C SER A 203 6.84 29.22 -15.09
N THR A 204 6.79 30.48 -15.53
CA THR A 204 7.78 31.13 -16.40
C THR A 204 9.05 31.55 -15.65
N ALA A 205 9.20 31.16 -14.38
CA ALA A 205 10.31 31.60 -13.56
C ALA A 205 11.66 31.02 -14.02
N SER A 206 12.65 31.88 -14.18
CA SER A 206 14.04 31.50 -14.48
C SER A 206 14.65 30.70 -13.33
N GLY A 207 14.81 29.39 -13.51
CA GLY A 207 15.46 28.52 -12.52
C GLY A 207 15.53 27.07 -12.99
N ARG A 208 16.42 26.29 -12.35
CA ARG A 208 16.52 24.85 -12.60
C ARG A 208 15.46 24.13 -11.78
N GLN A 209 14.58 23.39 -12.44
CA GLN A 209 13.63 22.51 -11.78
C GLN A 209 14.36 21.28 -11.23
N GLN A 210 14.06 20.90 -9.99
CA GLN A 210 14.58 19.70 -9.35
C GLN A 210 13.40 18.88 -8.81
N LEU A 211 13.33 17.63 -9.21
CA LEU A 211 12.31 16.71 -8.73
C LEU A 211 12.91 15.81 -7.63
N LYS A 212 12.25 15.77 -6.48
CA LYS A 212 12.63 14.88 -5.38
C LYS A 212 11.52 13.89 -5.10
N VAL A 213 11.94 12.65 -4.85
CA VAL A 213 11.07 11.55 -4.46
C VAL A 213 11.48 11.10 -3.07
N GLN A 214 10.52 10.91 -2.18
CA GLN A 214 10.75 10.37 -0.84
C GLN A 214 9.92 9.11 -0.64
N LEU A 215 10.57 8.06 -0.17
CA LEU A 215 9.93 6.76 0.11
C LEU A 215 9.41 6.72 1.54
N GLN A 216 8.55 5.73 1.81
CA GLN A 216 7.97 5.50 3.14
C GLN A 216 9.04 5.26 4.23
N ASN A 217 10.22 4.75 3.87
CA ASN A 217 11.33 4.54 4.81
C ASN A 217 12.14 5.81 5.11
N GLY A 218 11.81 6.95 4.48
CA GLY A 218 12.50 8.23 4.62
C GLY A 218 13.68 8.44 3.66
N ASP A 219 14.00 7.44 2.82
CA ASP A 219 15.02 7.63 1.78
C ASP A 219 14.53 8.66 0.75
N ALA A 220 15.43 9.58 0.38
CA ALA A 220 15.16 10.62 -0.60
C ALA A 220 16.06 10.46 -1.83
N TYR A 221 15.47 10.61 -3.01
CA TYR A 221 16.14 10.48 -4.30
C TYR A 221 15.87 11.71 -5.17
N GLU A 222 16.85 12.11 -5.96
CA GLU A 222 16.61 13.00 -7.10
C GLU A 222 16.04 12.17 -8.25
N ALA A 223 14.97 12.67 -8.86
CA ALA A 223 14.29 12.00 -9.95
C ALA A 223 14.43 12.76 -11.26
N THR A 224 14.42 12.03 -12.36
CA THR A 224 14.38 12.58 -13.72
C THR A 224 13.07 12.22 -14.38
N ILE A 225 12.48 13.16 -15.12
CA ILE A 225 11.31 12.89 -15.95
C ILE A 225 11.73 11.98 -17.10
N GLN A 226 11.05 10.85 -17.27
CA GLN A 226 11.28 9.91 -18.37
C GLN A 226 10.32 10.22 -19.53
N ASP A 227 9.03 10.35 -19.24
CA ASP A 227 8.03 10.77 -20.22
C ASP A 227 6.90 11.56 -19.53
N ILE A 228 6.21 12.39 -20.31
CA ILE A 228 5.10 13.21 -19.84
C ILE A 228 4.05 13.38 -20.94
N ASP A 229 2.82 12.98 -20.64
CA ASP A 229 1.66 13.29 -21.45
C ASP A 229 0.73 14.23 -20.68
N LYS A 230 0.84 15.52 -21.00
CA LYS A 230 -0.02 16.57 -20.43
C LYS A 230 -1.49 16.42 -20.82
N LYS A 231 -1.78 15.77 -21.95
CA LYS A 231 -3.15 15.58 -22.42
C LYS A 231 -3.86 14.57 -21.52
N SER A 232 -3.22 13.43 -21.22
CA SER A 232 -3.77 12.41 -20.32
C SER A 232 -3.50 12.65 -18.83
N ASP A 233 -2.72 13.68 -18.48
CA ASP A 233 -2.25 13.96 -17.13
C ASP A 233 -1.47 12.78 -16.50
N ILE A 234 -0.65 12.09 -17.30
CA ILE A 234 0.23 10.98 -16.88
C ILE A 234 1.69 11.39 -17.06
N ALA A 235 2.54 11.03 -16.10
CA ALA A 235 3.99 11.13 -16.24
C ALA A 235 4.69 9.92 -15.63
N THR A 236 5.84 9.58 -16.20
CA THR A 236 6.79 8.63 -15.62
C THR A 236 8.06 9.35 -15.21
N ILE A 237 8.55 9.02 -14.02
CA ILE A 237 9.82 9.52 -13.49
C ILE A 237 10.68 8.36 -13.04
N VAL A 238 11.99 8.57 -13.02
CA VAL A 238 12.95 7.52 -12.67
C VAL A 238 13.85 8.00 -11.55
N ILE A 239 14.05 7.13 -10.57
CA ILE A 239 15.07 7.25 -9.52
C ILE A 239 16.07 6.10 -9.64
N HIS A 240 17.23 6.24 -9.01
CA HIS A 240 18.29 5.23 -9.01
C HIS A 240 18.52 4.69 -7.60
N PRO A 241 17.74 3.70 -7.15
CA PRO A 241 17.84 3.15 -5.81
C PRO A 241 19.07 2.25 -5.66
N LYS A 242 19.62 2.17 -4.44
CA LYS A 242 20.73 1.26 -4.12
C LYS A 242 20.28 -0.18 -3.85
N LYS A 243 18.99 -0.37 -3.59
CA LYS A 243 18.35 -1.65 -3.25
C LYS A 243 17.10 -1.82 -4.10
N LYS A 244 16.66 -3.05 -4.29
CA LYS A 244 15.36 -3.34 -4.93
C LYS A 244 14.23 -2.68 -4.14
N LEU A 245 13.33 -2.03 -4.87
CA LEU A 245 12.18 -1.34 -4.30
C LEU A 245 10.92 -2.21 -4.31
N PRO A 246 9.98 -2.01 -3.36
CA PRO A 246 8.63 -2.54 -3.46
C PRO A 246 7.92 -1.91 -4.66
N VAL A 247 7.09 -2.71 -5.35
CA VAL A 247 6.40 -2.30 -6.58
C VAL A 247 4.92 -2.60 -6.51
N LEU A 248 4.12 -1.81 -7.23
CA LEU A 248 2.73 -2.13 -7.52
C LEU A 248 2.59 -2.62 -8.96
N LEU A 249 1.68 -3.57 -9.13
CA LEU A 249 1.30 -4.11 -10.44
C LEU A 249 0.05 -3.39 -10.93
N LEU A 250 -0.06 -3.24 -12.25
CA LEU A 250 -1.28 -2.72 -12.88
C LEU A 250 -2.31 -3.85 -12.98
N GLY A 251 -3.56 -3.54 -12.63
CA GLY A 251 -4.72 -4.34 -12.99
C GLY A 251 -5.36 -3.86 -14.29
N HIS A 252 -6.49 -4.46 -14.66
CA HIS A 252 -7.26 -4.10 -15.86
C HIS A 252 -8.46 -3.21 -15.52
N SER A 253 -8.39 -1.94 -15.92
CA SER A 253 -9.48 -1.00 -15.65
C SER A 253 -10.74 -1.28 -16.48
N ALA A 254 -10.62 -1.97 -17.61
CA ALA A 254 -11.74 -2.39 -18.45
C ALA A 254 -12.68 -3.40 -17.76
N ASP A 255 -12.19 -4.15 -16.77
CA ASP A 255 -12.96 -5.17 -16.05
C ASP A 255 -13.70 -4.62 -14.83
N LEU A 256 -13.49 -3.34 -14.49
CA LEU A 256 -14.06 -2.71 -13.31
C LEU A 256 -15.59 -2.67 -13.38
N ARG A 257 -16.22 -2.97 -12.25
CA ARG A 257 -17.68 -2.88 -12.11
C ARG A 257 -18.07 -1.82 -11.08
N PRO A 258 -19.16 -1.07 -11.32
CA PRO A 258 -19.75 -0.22 -10.30
C PRO A 258 -20.01 -1.00 -9.00
N GLY A 259 -19.63 -0.44 -7.86
CA GLY A 259 -19.78 -1.03 -6.53
C GLY A 259 -18.54 -1.78 -6.01
N GLU A 260 -17.50 -1.96 -6.82
CA GLU A 260 -16.25 -2.57 -6.34
C GLU A 260 -15.52 -1.65 -5.36
N PHE A 261 -15.05 -2.20 -4.24
CA PHE A 261 -14.27 -1.46 -3.26
C PHE A 261 -12.91 -1.05 -3.83
N VAL A 262 -12.54 0.19 -3.54
CA VAL A 262 -11.27 0.77 -3.96
C VAL A 262 -10.61 1.51 -2.81
N VAL A 263 -9.28 1.52 -2.83
CA VAL A 263 -8.45 2.26 -1.87
C VAL A 263 -7.63 3.27 -2.65
N ALA A 264 -7.83 4.55 -2.34
CA ALA A 264 -6.98 5.62 -2.82
C ALA A 264 -5.93 5.93 -1.76
N ILE A 265 -4.66 5.87 -2.14
CA ILE A 265 -3.54 6.13 -1.24
C ILE A 265 -2.63 7.21 -1.81
N GLY A 266 -2.08 8.02 -0.93
CA GLY A 266 -1.07 9.01 -1.24
C GLY A 266 -0.12 9.23 -0.08
N SER A 267 0.95 9.95 -0.33
CA SER A 267 1.90 10.46 0.66
C SER A 267 1.97 11.99 0.52
N PRO A 268 0.98 12.76 1.01
CA PRO A 268 1.01 14.23 0.98
C PRO A 268 2.26 14.83 1.63
N PHE A 269 2.75 14.16 2.66
CA PHE A 269 3.97 14.51 3.38
C PHE A 269 4.86 13.28 3.47
N ALA A 270 6.16 13.52 3.62
CA ALA A 270 7.13 12.49 3.96
C ALA A 270 6.62 11.65 5.14
N LEU A 271 6.61 10.32 5.00
CA LEU A 271 6.28 9.35 6.06
C LEU A 271 4.81 9.31 6.53
N GLN A 272 3.90 10.08 5.92
CA GLN A 272 2.48 10.07 6.28
C GLN A 272 1.61 9.74 5.07
N ASN A 273 1.18 8.48 5.00
CA ASN A 273 0.24 8.06 3.97
C ASN A 273 -1.18 8.52 4.32
N THR A 274 -1.86 9.15 3.37
CA THR A 274 -3.31 9.37 3.43
C THR A 274 -3.99 8.23 2.72
N VAL A 275 -4.86 7.54 3.44
CA VAL A 275 -5.64 6.41 2.93
C VAL A 275 -7.10 6.81 2.96
N THR A 276 -7.76 6.69 1.81
CA THR A 276 -9.20 6.85 1.69
C THR A 276 -9.76 5.60 1.00
N THR A 277 -10.98 5.23 1.36
CA THR A 277 -11.68 4.09 0.76
C THR A 277 -12.96 4.60 0.13
N GLY A 278 -13.40 3.90 -0.90
CA GLY A 278 -14.67 4.14 -1.55
C GLY A 278 -15.04 2.95 -2.42
N ILE A 279 -15.89 3.20 -3.40
CA ILE A 279 -16.28 2.27 -4.45
C ILE A 279 -16.04 2.88 -5.83
N VAL A 280 -15.97 2.03 -6.84
CA VAL A 280 -16.15 2.44 -8.23
C VAL A 280 -17.61 2.90 -8.39
N SER A 281 -17.84 4.18 -8.65
CA SER A 281 -19.18 4.68 -8.97
C SER A 281 -19.52 4.41 -10.44
N THR A 282 -18.56 4.55 -11.35
CA THR A 282 -18.70 4.26 -12.78
C THR A 282 -17.33 3.95 -13.38
N ALA A 283 -17.23 2.88 -14.16
CA ALA A 283 -15.97 2.43 -14.75
C ALA A 283 -15.57 3.23 -16.00
N GLN A 284 -16.55 3.80 -16.72
CA GLN A 284 -16.34 4.55 -17.97
C GLN A 284 -17.32 5.73 -18.00
N ARG A 285 -16.85 6.93 -17.69
CA ARG A 285 -17.55 8.17 -18.04
C ARG A 285 -16.80 8.87 -19.15
N ASP A 286 -17.48 9.14 -20.27
CA ASP A 286 -16.95 9.98 -21.34
C ASP A 286 -16.70 11.39 -20.79
N GLY A 287 -15.46 11.87 -20.86
CA GLY A 287 -15.04 13.18 -20.38
C GLY A 287 -15.84 14.34 -20.98
N LYS A 288 -16.49 14.15 -22.14
CA LYS A 288 -17.43 15.12 -22.73
C LYS A 288 -18.67 15.36 -21.86
N GLU A 289 -19.17 14.32 -21.19
CA GLU A 289 -20.33 14.43 -20.29
C GLU A 289 -19.98 15.21 -19.00
N LEU A 290 -18.69 15.27 -18.65
CA LEU A 290 -18.17 15.97 -17.47
C LEU A 290 -17.89 17.46 -17.72
N GLY A 291 -18.08 17.97 -18.94
CA GLY A 291 -17.74 19.36 -19.29
C GLY A 291 -16.22 19.62 -19.36
N LEU A 292 -15.40 18.58 -19.36
CA LEU A 292 -13.95 18.68 -19.55
C LEU A 292 -13.68 18.90 -21.04
N ARG A 293 -13.28 20.11 -21.42
CA ARG A 293 -12.94 20.47 -22.81
C ARG A 293 -11.75 19.61 -23.27
N ASP A 294 -11.85 19.08 -24.50
CA ASP A 294 -10.82 18.29 -25.21
C ASP A 294 -10.45 16.89 -24.70
N SER A 295 -11.26 16.28 -23.84
CA SER A 295 -11.01 14.90 -23.39
C SER A 295 -12.03 13.92 -24.00
N ASP A 296 -11.69 13.26 -25.11
CA ASP A 296 -12.28 11.96 -25.52
C ASP A 296 -11.86 10.86 -24.50
N MET A 297 -11.93 11.14 -23.20
CA MET A 297 -11.26 10.39 -22.16
C MET A 297 -12.25 9.78 -21.20
N ASP A 298 -12.16 8.45 -21.06
CA ASP A 298 -12.83 7.75 -19.98
C ASP A 298 -12.08 7.94 -18.67
N TYR A 299 -12.81 8.31 -17.62
CA TYR A 299 -12.33 8.33 -16.24
C TYR A 299 -13.07 7.30 -15.39
N ILE A 300 -12.36 6.76 -14.39
CA ILE A 300 -12.99 6.01 -13.31
C ILE A 300 -13.58 7.03 -12.35
N GLN A 301 -14.89 7.01 -12.15
CA GLN A 301 -15.53 7.78 -11.10
C GLN A 301 -15.53 6.96 -9.80
N THR A 302 -15.14 7.57 -8.69
CA THR A 302 -15.17 6.98 -7.35
C THR A 302 -15.67 7.98 -6.32
N ASP A 303 -16.29 7.48 -5.25
CA ASP A 303 -16.63 8.28 -4.06
C ASP A 303 -15.49 8.31 -3.02
N ALA A 304 -14.39 7.58 -3.26
CA ALA A 304 -13.18 7.70 -2.48
C ALA A 304 -12.72 9.16 -2.50
N ILE A 305 -12.34 9.68 -1.33
CA ILE A 305 -11.91 11.07 -1.21
C ILE A 305 -10.55 11.22 -1.90
N ILE A 306 -10.54 11.89 -3.05
CA ILE A 306 -9.32 12.32 -3.74
C ILE A 306 -9.13 13.82 -3.44
N ASN A 307 -7.94 14.19 -3.01
CA ASN A 307 -7.61 15.57 -2.66
C ASN A 307 -6.13 15.86 -2.91
N TYR A 308 -5.75 17.13 -2.71
CA TYR A 308 -4.35 17.51 -2.72
C TYR A 308 -3.60 16.71 -1.66
N GLY A 309 -2.65 15.90 -2.11
CA GLY A 309 -1.95 14.94 -1.25
C GLY A 309 -1.92 13.53 -1.82
N ASN A 310 -3.09 12.99 -2.20
CA ASN A 310 -3.16 11.69 -2.86
C ASN A 310 -3.24 11.75 -4.39
N SER A 311 -3.41 12.93 -4.99
CA SER A 311 -3.18 13.13 -6.43
C SER A 311 -1.80 12.61 -6.85
N GLY A 312 -1.78 11.90 -7.97
CA GLY A 312 -0.64 11.18 -8.52
C GLY A 312 -0.42 9.80 -7.89
N GLY A 313 -1.02 9.53 -6.74
CA GLY A 313 -0.98 8.23 -6.08
C GLY A 313 -1.92 7.21 -6.74
N PRO A 314 -1.81 5.92 -6.36
CA PRO A 314 -2.62 4.87 -6.97
C PRO A 314 -4.02 4.80 -6.37
N LEU A 315 -4.98 4.45 -7.22
CA LEU A 315 -6.26 3.84 -6.86
C LEU A 315 -6.11 2.33 -7.05
N VAL A 316 -6.34 1.54 -6.00
CA VAL A 316 -6.18 0.08 -6.06
C VAL A 316 -7.47 -0.67 -5.75
N ASN A 317 -7.58 -1.88 -6.28
CA ASN A 317 -8.61 -2.85 -5.92
C ASN A 317 -8.23 -3.61 -4.61
N LEU A 318 -9.08 -4.56 -4.19
CA LEU A 318 -8.83 -5.38 -3.01
C LEU A 318 -7.70 -6.40 -3.17
N ASP A 319 -7.24 -6.66 -4.40
CA ASP A 319 -6.06 -7.49 -4.67
C ASP A 319 -4.75 -6.69 -4.56
N GLY A 320 -4.83 -5.37 -4.39
CA GLY A 320 -3.68 -4.46 -4.33
C GLY A 320 -3.09 -4.13 -5.70
N GLU A 321 -3.86 -4.33 -6.77
CA GLU A 321 -3.51 -3.96 -8.13
C GLU A 321 -3.95 -2.53 -8.41
N VAL A 322 -3.13 -1.77 -9.13
CA VAL A 322 -3.44 -0.40 -9.52
C VAL A 322 -4.46 -0.43 -10.66
N ILE A 323 -5.63 0.10 -10.38
CA ILE A 323 -6.72 0.26 -11.35
C ILE A 323 -6.79 1.69 -11.90
N GLY A 324 -6.10 2.64 -11.26
CA GLY A 324 -5.95 3.99 -11.80
C GLY A 324 -5.03 4.92 -11.01
N ILE A 325 -4.89 6.15 -11.50
CA ILE A 325 -4.14 7.25 -10.85
C ILE A 325 -5.13 8.26 -10.29
N ASN A 326 -5.07 8.54 -9.00
CA ASN A 326 -5.87 9.58 -8.37
C ASN A 326 -5.51 10.94 -9.00
N THR A 327 -6.46 11.67 -9.59
CA THR A 327 -6.14 12.96 -10.26
C THR A 327 -6.87 14.15 -9.65
N LEU A 328 -8.20 14.17 -9.68
CA LEU A 328 -8.98 15.38 -9.41
C LEU A 328 -10.26 15.05 -8.63
N LYS A 329 -10.70 16.03 -7.84
CA LYS A 329 -12.02 16.07 -7.21
C LYS A 329 -12.83 17.21 -7.82
N VAL A 330 -14.05 16.91 -8.26
CA VAL A 330 -14.97 17.89 -8.85
C VAL A 330 -15.99 18.38 -7.82
N ALA A 331 -16.54 17.47 -7.00
CA ALA A 331 -17.53 17.79 -5.98
C ALA A 331 -17.39 16.85 -4.76
N ALA A 332 -18.12 17.13 -3.68
CA ALA A 332 -18.18 16.20 -2.55
C ALA A 332 -18.80 14.86 -3.00
N GLY A 333 -18.10 13.74 -2.75
CA GLY A 333 -18.53 12.41 -3.18
C GLY A 333 -18.32 12.09 -4.66
N ILE A 334 -17.69 12.98 -5.44
CA ILE A 334 -17.36 12.74 -6.86
C ILE A 334 -15.88 13.05 -7.10
N SER A 335 -15.12 11.97 -7.23
CA SER A 335 -13.69 11.99 -7.52
C SER A 335 -13.42 11.20 -8.80
N PHE A 336 -12.33 11.54 -9.50
CA PHE A 336 -11.91 10.87 -10.72
C PHE A 336 -10.50 10.31 -10.62
N ALA A 337 -10.32 9.14 -11.23
CA ALA A 337 -9.02 8.52 -11.44
C ALA A 337 -8.80 8.19 -12.92
N ILE A 338 -7.55 8.29 -13.35
CA ILE A 338 -7.12 7.91 -14.70
C ILE A 338 -7.04 6.39 -14.78
N PRO A 339 -7.72 5.70 -15.71
CA PRO A 339 -7.73 4.23 -15.78
C PRO A 339 -6.34 3.61 -16.01
N SER A 340 -6.06 2.46 -15.39
CA SER A 340 -4.77 1.74 -15.51
C SER A 340 -4.43 1.32 -16.94
N ASP A 341 -5.43 0.96 -17.77
CA ASP A 341 -5.19 0.59 -19.17
C ASP A 341 -4.64 1.77 -19.99
N ARG A 342 -4.89 3.00 -19.53
CA ARG A 342 -4.30 4.20 -20.10
C ARG A 342 -2.82 4.33 -19.76
N ILE A 343 -2.43 3.94 -18.55
CA ILE A 343 -1.03 3.87 -18.13
C ILE A 343 -0.30 2.84 -19.00
N THR A 344 -0.90 1.67 -19.21
CA THR A 344 -0.36 0.63 -20.10
C THR A 344 -0.14 1.13 -21.52
N ARG A 345 -1.10 1.88 -22.08
CA ARG A 345 -0.96 2.51 -23.41
C ARG A 345 0.15 3.55 -23.43
N PHE A 346 0.21 4.44 -22.44
CA PHE A 346 1.26 5.45 -22.32
C PHE A 346 2.66 4.83 -22.26
N LEU A 347 2.84 3.79 -21.45
CA LEU A 347 4.11 3.08 -21.32
C LEU A 347 4.53 2.38 -22.63
N SER A 348 3.58 1.81 -23.38
CA SER A 348 3.90 1.16 -24.67
C SER A 348 4.23 2.17 -25.78
N GLU A 349 3.55 3.32 -25.81
CA GLU A 349 3.88 4.42 -26.71
C GLU A 349 5.29 4.97 -26.47
N PHE A 350 5.69 5.12 -25.21
CA PHE A 350 7.05 5.52 -24.86
C PHE A 350 8.11 4.54 -25.38
N GLN A 351 7.90 3.24 -25.18
CA GLN A 351 8.80 2.21 -25.70
C GLN A 351 8.89 2.26 -27.24
N ASN A 352 7.77 2.45 -27.92
CA ASN A 352 7.74 2.57 -29.37
C ASN A 352 8.49 3.82 -29.88
N LYS A 353 8.35 4.96 -29.19
CA LYS A 353 9.13 6.19 -29.49
C LYS A 353 10.62 5.96 -29.28
N HIS A 354 11.03 5.35 -28.17
CA HIS A 354 12.44 5.08 -27.87
C HIS A 354 13.09 4.07 -28.83
N VAL A 355 12.35 3.04 -29.27
CA VAL A 355 12.83 2.13 -30.32
C VAL A 355 13.01 2.87 -31.65
N LYS A 356 12.20 3.89 -31.93
CA LYS A 356 12.32 4.76 -33.12
C LYS A 356 13.47 5.75 -33.01
N ASP A 357 13.71 6.33 -31.82
CA ASP A 357 14.77 7.32 -31.57
C ASP A 357 16.17 6.71 -31.35
N TRP A 358 16.29 5.50 -30.79
CA TRP A 358 17.60 4.80 -30.68
C TRP A 358 18.05 4.16 -32.00
N LYS A 359 17.16 4.06 -32.98
CA LYS A 359 17.53 3.79 -34.37
C LYS A 359 17.64 5.10 -35.14
N LYS A 360 18.39 6.10 -34.64
CA LYS A 360 18.91 7.18 -35.49
C LYS A 360 19.96 6.59 -36.43
N ARG A 361 19.46 5.82 -37.37
CA ARG A 361 20.14 5.40 -38.58
C ARG A 361 20.35 6.64 -39.42
N PHE A 362 21.55 6.83 -39.91
CA PHE A 362 21.87 7.92 -40.82
C PHE A 362 22.59 7.38 -42.04
N ILE A 363 22.40 8.06 -43.17
CA ILE A 363 23.16 7.82 -44.40
C ILE A 363 24.08 9.00 -44.75
N GLY A 364 23.95 10.13 -44.05
CA GLY A 364 24.83 11.30 -44.16
C GLY A 364 24.68 12.11 -45.43
N ILE A 365 23.43 12.40 -45.81
CA ILE A 365 23.12 13.41 -46.84
C ILE A 365 22.27 14.52 -46.24
N ARG A 366 22.52 15.76 -46.68
CA ARG A 366 21.62 16.89 -46.52
C ARG A 366 20.71 16.93 -47.74
N MET A 367 19.41 16.91 -47.52
CA MET A 367 18.43 16.74 -48.59
C MET A 367 17.40 17.87 -48.63
N ARG A 368 16.91 18.17 -49.84
CA ARG A 368 15.74 19.03 -50.10
C ARG A 368 14.75 18.26 -50.99
N THR A 369 13.46 18.32 -50.68
CA THR A 369 12.42 17.80 -51.57
C THR A 369 12.39 18.60 -52.88
N ILE A 370 12.32 17.91 -54.02
CA ILE A 370 12.12 18.53 -55.33
C ILE A 370 10.72 19.16 -55.37
N THR A 371 10.68 20.49 -55.49
CA THR A 371 9.47 21.28 -55.74
C THR A 371 9.63 22.06 -57.05
N PRO A 372 8.53 22.51 -57.69
CA PRO A 372 8.64 23.33 -58.91
C PRO A 372 9.54 24.56 -58.74
N SER A 373 9.43 25.25 -57.59
CA SER A 373 10.28 26.39 -57.24
C SER A 373 11.76 26.03 -57.09
N LEU A 374 12.07 24.87 -56.50
CA LEU A 374 13.45 24.39 -56.38
C LEU A 374 14.02 24.00 -57.75
N VAL A 375 13.22 23.40 -58.63
CA VAL A 375 13.66 23.06 -59.99
C VAL A 375 14.02 24.33 -60.78
N GLU A 376 13.23 25.40 -60.65
CA GLU A 376 13.55 26.70 -61.26
C GLU A 376 14.85 27.29 -60.70
N GLU A 377 15.03 27.26 -59.37
CA GLU A 377 16.26 27.69 -58.68
C GLU A 377 17.49 26.92 -59.20
N LEU A 378 17.40 25.59 -59.31
CA LEU A 378 18.49 24.73 -59.76
C LEU A 378 18.76 24.86 -61.26
N LYS A 379 17.75 25.04 -62.10
CA LYS A 379 17.92 25.31 -63.54
C LYS A 379 18.57 26.66 -63.83
N ALA A 380 18.29 27.67 -63.00
CA ALA A 380 18.97 28.95 -63.11
C ALA A 380 20.47 28.85 -62.80
N ALA A 381 20.85 27.98 -61.86
CA ALA A 381 22.25 27.71 -61.53
C ALA A 381 22.94 26.74 -62.50
N ASN A 382 22.22 25.75 -63.01
CA ASN A 382 22.69 24.74 -63.96
C ASN A 382 21.64 24.51 -65.07
N PRO A 383 21.82 25.09 -66.27
CA PRO A 383 20.89 24.95 -67.38
C PRO A 383 20.63 23.50 -67.82
N ASP A 384 21.59 22.60 -67.58
CA ASP A 384 21.50 21.18 -67.93
C ASP A 384 20.85 20.33 -66.84
N PHE A 385 20.24 20.95 -65.82
CA PHE A 385 19.54 20.25 -64.74
C PHE A 385 18.39 19.39 -65.30
N PRO A 386 18.32 18.08 -64.95
CA PRO A 386 17.38 17.15 -65.56
C PRO A 386 15.92 17.52 -65.30
N ALA A 387 15.06 17.15 -66.25
CA ALA A 387 13.62 17.27 -66.08
C ALA A 387 13.11 16.23 -65.08
N VAL A 388 12.95 16.64 -63.82
CA VAL A 388 12.36 15.85 -62.74
C VAL A 388 11.12 16.56 -62.18
N SER A 389 10.07 15.77 -61.89
CA SER A 389 8.83 16.27 -61.27
C SER A 389 8.75 16.02 -59.76
N SER A 390 9.48 15.03 -59.27
CA SER A 390 9.51 14.60 -57.87
C SER A 390 10.85 13.94 -57.55
N GLY A 391 11.10 13.69 -56.27
CA GLY A 391 12.34 13.10 -55.76
C GLY A 391 13.06 14.01 -54.79
N ILE A 392 14.27 13.62 -54.41
CA ILE A 392 15.04 14.25 -53.33
C ILE A 392 16.37 14.74 -53.88
N TYR A 393 16.58 16.05 -53.82
CA TYR A 393 17.85 16.67 -54.18
C TYR A 393 18.86 16.51 -53.04
N VAL A 394 20.01 15.90 -53.35
CA VAL A 394 21.15 15.76 -52.44
C VAL A 394 21.94 17.07 -52.48
N GLN A 395 21.74 17.91 -51.48
CA GLN A 395 22.40 19.21 -51.39
C GLN A 395 23.86 19.09 -50.96
N GLU A 396 24.15 18.14 -50.06
CA GLU A 396 25.49 17.93 -49.51
C GLU A 396 25.60 16.48 -49.03
N VAL A 397 26.73 15.82 -49.32
CA VAL A 397 27.10 14.52 -48.78
C VAL A 397 28.13 14.70 -47.67
N VAL A 398 27.78 14.28 -46.46
CA VAL A 398 28.66 14.39 -45.30
C VAL A 398 29.90 13.51 -45.49
N PRO A 399 31.13 14.01 -45.25
CA PRO A 399 32.34 13.21 -45.32
C PRO A 399 32.31 12.01 -44.36
N ASN A 400 32.90 10.88 -44.78
CA ASN A 400 32.92 9.61 -44.05
C ASN A 400 31.52 9.05 -43.72
N SER A 401 30.49 9.42 -44.48
CA SER A 401 29.15 8.87 -44.33
C SER A 401 28.92 7.59 -45.17
N PRO A 402 27.86 6.82 -44.87
CA PRO A 402 27.45 5.71 -45.72
C PRO A 402 27.18 6.11 -47.17
N SER A 403 26.58 7.29 -47.40
CA SER A 403 26.27 7.77 -48.76
C SER A 403 27.53 8.11 -49.54
N GLN A 404 28.53 8.74 -48.91
CA GLN A 404 29.81 9.00 -49.57
C GLN A 404 30.53 7.71 -49.93
N ARG A 405 30.59 6.74 -49.00
CA ARG A 405 31.19 5.41 -49.26
C ARG A 405 30.43 4.65 -50.35
N GLY A 406 29.12 4.86 -50.46
CA GLY A 406 28.27 4.29 -51.50
C GLY A 406 28.36 4.98 -52.86
N GLY A 407 29.04 6.12 -52.98
CA GLY A 407 29.24 6.82 -54.26
C GLY A 407 28.18 7.88 -54.61
N ILE A 408 27.31 8.23 -53.66
CA ILE A 408 26.39 9.38 -53.79
C ILE A 408 27.21 10.67 -53.77
N GLN A 409 26.81 11.63 -54.61
CA GLN A 409 27.49 12.92 -54.78
C GLN A 409 26.53 14.08 -54.56
N ASP A 410 27.11 15.26 -54.27
CA ASP A 410 26.36 16.51 -54.24
C ASP A 410 25.72 16.76 -55.61
N GLY A 411 24.46 17.17 -55.63
CA GLY A 411 23.70 17.43 -56.85
C GLY A 411 22.90 16.24 -57.38
N ASP A 412 23.08 15.04 -56.81
CA ASP A 412 22.30 13.85 -57.15
C ASP A 412 20.81 14.03 -56.83
N ILE A 413 19.94 13.37 -57.60
CA ILE A 413 18.48 13.36 -57.35
C ILE A 413 18.01 11.94 -57.12
N ILE A 414 17.60 11.63 -55.88
CA ILE A 414 17.07 10.31 -55.52
C ILE A 414 15.58 10.27 -55.92
N VAL A 415 15.25 9.41 -56.88
CA VAL A 415 13.88 9.29 -57.42
C VAL A 415 13.12 8.12 -56.83
N LYS A 416 13.81 7.03 -56.47
CA LYS A 416 13.20 5.87 -55.80
C LYS A 416 14.06 5.33 -54.67
N VAL A 417 13.40 4.73 -53.68
CA VAL A 417 14.02 3.90 -52.65
C VAL A 417 13.36 2.52 -52.65
N ASN A 418 14.15 1.47 -52.82
CA ASN A 418 13.68 0.08 -52.85
C ASN A 418 12.51 -0.14 -53.83
N GLY A 419 12.60 0.47 -55.01
CA GLY A 419 11.60 0.41 -56.08
C GLY A 419 10.38 1.32 -55.86
N ARG A 420 10.26 2.01 -54.72
CA ARG A 420 9.16 2.94 -54.43
C ARG A 420 9.55 4.36 -54.82
N PRO A 421 8.75 5.06 -55.65
CA PRO A 421 9.01 6.46 -55.98
C PRO A 421 8.90 7.35 -54.75
N LEU A 422 9.79 8.34 -54.64
CA LEU A 422 9.84 9.29 -53.54
C LEU A 422 9.13 10.59 -53.91
N ALA A 423 8.14 11.00 -53.11
CA ALA A 423 7.47 12.28 -53.24
C ALA A 423 8.18 13.37 -52.43
N ASP A 424 8.63 13.07 -51.22
CA ASP A 424 9.24 14.05 -50.32
C ASP A 424 10.28 13.44 -49.35
N SER A 425 11.04 14.32 -48.70
CA SER A 425 12.14 13.95 -47.81
C SER A 425 11.70 13.11 -46.60
N SER A 426 10.44 13.17 -46.19
CA SER A 426 9.94 12.40 -45.04
C SER A 426 9.86 10.91 -45.35
N GLU A 427 9.54 10.54 -46.60
CA GLU A 427 9.51 9.14 -47.05
C GLU A 427 10.92 8.51 -47.07
N LEU A 428 11.92 9.25 -47.57
CA LEU A 428 13.30 8.78 -47.54
C LEU A 428 13.81 8.67 -46.09
N GLN A 429 13.47 9.63 -45.23
CA GLN A 429 13.80 9.58 -43.82
C GLN A 429 13.19 8.36 -43.13
N GLU A 430 11.93 8.03 -43.44
CA GLU A 430 11.26 6.84 -42.92
C GLU A 430 11.95 5.55 -43.38
N ALA A 431 12.33 5.45 -44.66
CA ALA A 431 13.07 4.31 -45.20
C ALA A 431 14.42 4.13 -44.48
N VAL A 432 15.17 5.21 -44.26
CA VAL A 432 16.45 5.20 -43.53
C VAL A 432 16.29 4.66 -42.09
N LEU A 433 15.19 5.02 -41.41
CA LEU A 433 14.93 4.59 -40.04
C LEU A 433 14.49 3.12 -39.94
N ASN A 434 13.69 2.66 -40.90
CA ASN A 434 13.01 1.36 -40.81
C ASN A 434 13.72 0.23 -41.55
N GLU A 435 14.50 0.53 -42.59
CA GLU A 435 15.07 -0.48 -43.48
C GLU A 435 16.58 -0.68 -43.23
N SER A 436 17.08 -1.91 -43.35
CA SER A 436 18.49 -2.27 -43.11
C SER A 436 19.41 -1.94 -44.29
N SER A 437 18.84 -1.88 -45.50
CA SER A 437 19.56 -1.56 -46.74
C SER A 437 18.64 -0.78 -47.66
N LEU A 438 19.17 0.25 -48.29
CA LEU A 438 18.45 1.11 -49.20
C LEU A 438 19.04 0.96 -50.60
N LEU A 439 18.23 0.49 -51.55
CA LEU A 439 18.54 0.56 -52.97
C LEU A 439 17.98 1.88 -53.52
N LEU A 440 18.86 2.86 -53.71
CA LEU A 440 18.52 4.18 -54.19
C LEU A 440 18.67 4.24 -55.71
N GLU A 441 17.60 4.65 -56.40
CA GLU A 441 17.64 5.02 -57.81
C GLU A 441 17.89 6.53 -57.90
N VAL A 442 19.01 6.90 -58.51
CA VAL A 442 19.55 8.25 -58.49
C VAL A 442 19.76 8.72 -59.91
N ARG A 443 19.26 9.92 -60.21
CA ARG A 443 19.48 10.60 -61.48
C ARG A 443 20.63 11.59 -61.35
N ARG A 444 21.70 11.36 -62.12
CA ARG A 444 22.88 12.23 -62.20
C ARG A 444 23.03 12.70 -63.65
N GLY A 445 22.60 13.93 -63.92
CA GLY A 445 22.48 14.43 -65.30
C GLY A 445 21.45 13.59 -66.09
N ASN A 446 21.91 12.94 -67.15
CA ASN A 446 21.06 12.08 -68.00
C ASN A 446 21.14 10.59 -67.66
N ASP A 447 21.97 10.21 -66.68
CA ASP A 447 22.15 8.82 -66.29
C ASP A 447 21.29 8.48 -65.08
N ASP A 448 20.65 7.31 -65.13
CA ASP A 448 19.97 6.69 -63.99
C ASP A 448 20.89 5.62 -63.38
N LEU A 449 21.25 5.80 -62.12
CA LEU A 449 22.22 5.00 -61.38
C LEU A 449 21.53 4.32 -60.19
N LEU A 450 22.02 3.14 -59.81
CA LEU A 450 21.57 2.41 -58.62
C LEU A 450 22.67 2.34 -57.58
N PHE A 451 22.35 2.71 -56.34
CA PHE A 451 23.28 2.69 -55.22
C PHE A 451 22.70 1.88 -54.05
N SER A 452 23.50 0.99 -53.47
CA SER A 452 23.12 0.27 -52.25
C SER A 452 23.77 0.93 -51.04
N ILE A 453 22.95 1.53 -50.18
CA ILE A 453 23.39 2.26 -48.98
C ILE A 453 22.90 1.52 -47.74
N ILE A 454 23.81 1.25 -46.81
CA ILE A 454 23.49 0.65 -45.50
C ILE A 454 23.51 1.78 -44.47
N PRO A 455 22.37 2.12 -43.84
CA PRO A 455 22.35 3.12 -42.79
C PRO A 455 23.18 2.70 -41.56
N GLU A 456 23.98 3.62 -41.02
CA GLU A 456 24.74 3.41 -39.79
C GLU A 456 23.99 3.96 -38.57
N VAL A 457 24.12 3.30 -37.42
CA VAL A 457 23.49 3.76 -36.17
C VAL A 457 24.40 4.79 -35.52
N VAL A 458 23.89 6.00 -35.26
CA VAL A 458 24.57 6.96 -34.39
C VAL A 458 24.46 6.45 -32.95
N MET A 459 25.58 6.11 -32.32
CA MET A 459 25.64 5.76 -30.88
C MET A 459 25.49 6.98 -29.99
#